data_AF-A0A371K334-F1
#
_entry.id   AF-A0A371K334-F1
#
_cell.length_a   1.000
_cell.length_b   1.000
_cell.length_c   1.000
_cell.angle_alpha   90.00
_cell.angle_beta   90.00
_cell.angle_gamma   90.00
#
_symmetry.space_group_name_H-M   'P 1'
#
loop_
_entity.id
_entity.type
_entity.pdbx_description
1 polymer ?
#
loop_
_entity_poly.entity_id
_entity_poly.type
_entity_poly.pdbx_seq_one_letter_code
_entity_poly.pdbx_strand_id
1 'polypeptide(L)' 'MNVFRRKRVLFVAIALLACSSTAWAVCRPNNCATRYHQCLNGGGDETACELAYYRCLQSYGCPIP' A
#
# COMPACT_ATOMS: atom_id res chain seq x y z
N MET A 1 -31.65 -15.14 26.09
CA MET A 1 -31.23 -15.37 24.69
C MET A 1 -30.38 -14.21 24.15
N ASN A 2 -29.21 -13.88 24.73
CA ASN A 2 -28.43 -12.69 24.33
C ASN A 2 -26.94 -12.95 24.00
N VAL A 3 -26.44 -14.19 24.18
CA VAL A 3 -25.02 -14.52 24.01
C VAL A 3 -24.65 -14.79 22.53
N PHE A 4 -25.56 -15.42 21.77
CA PHE A 4 -25.34 -15.74 20.36
C PHE A 4 -25.35 -14.51 19.44
N ARG A 5 -26.12 -13.46 19.80
CA ARG A 5 -26.20 -12.21 19.03
C ARG A 5 -24.90 -11.38 19.15
N ARG A 6 -24.29 -11.36 20.35
CA ARG A 6 -22.97 -10.72 20.58
C ARG A 6 -21.84 -11.40 19.82
N LYS A 7 -21.83 -12.73 19.76
CA LYS A 7 -20.80 -13.48 19.02
C LYS A 7 -20.82 -13.15 17.52
N ARG A 8 -22.01 -13.07 16.89
CA ARG A 8 -22.12 -12.74 15.46
C ARG A 8 -21.61 -11.33 15.12
N VAL A 9 -21.88 -10.35 15.98
CA VAL A 9 -21.39 -8.98 15.79
C VAL A 9 -19.86 -8.91 15.87
N LEU A 10 -19.25 -9.66 16.80
CA LEU A 10 -17.80 -9.75 16.94
C LEU A 10 -17.12 -10.33 15.69
N PHE A 11 -17.67 -11.42 15.10
CA PHE A 11 -17.09 -12.01 13.89
C PHE A 11 -17.19 -11.10 12.66
N VAL A 12 -18.29 -10.34 12.51
CA VAL A 12 -18.45 -9.38 11.41
C VAL A 12 -17.48 -8.21 11.56
N ALA A 13 -17.26 -7.71 12.78
CA ALA A 13 -16.31 -6.62 13.01
C ALA A 13 -14.86 -7.03 12.69
N ILE A 14 -14.46 -8.26 13.01
CA ILE A 14 -13.13 -8.79 12.71
C ILE A 14 -12.92 -8.94 11.19
N ALA A 15 -13.95 -9.39 10.45
CA ALA A 15 -13.87 -9.52 9.00
C ALA A 15 -13.72 -8.16 8.29
N LEU A 16 -14.39 -7.11 8.79
CA LEU A 16 -14.28 -5.75 8.24
C LEU A 16 -12.92 -5.10 8.52
N LEU A 17 -12.30 -5.40 9.66
CA LEU A 17 -10.97 -4.90 10.02
C LEU A 17 -9.84 -5.53 9.18
N ALA A 18 -10.04 -6.75 8.66
CA ALA A 18 -9.03 -7.45 7.88
C ALA A 18 -8.86 -6.89 6.46
N CYS A 19 -9.90 -6.28 5.87
CA CYS A 19 -9.85 -5.78 4.49
C CYS A 19 -9.08 -4.45 4.35
N SER A 20 -8.98 -3.64 5.40
CA SER A 20 -8.37 -2.30 5.33
C SER A 20 -6.84 -2.35 5.32
N SER A 21 -6.25 -3.40 5.89
CA SER A 21 -4.80 -3.49 6.14
C SER A 21 -4.01 -4.11 4.98
N THR A 22 -4.68 -4.70 3.99
CA THR A 22 -4.01 -5.43 2.90
C THR A 22 -3.54 -4.54 1.75
N ALA A 23 -4.09 -3.32 1.60
CA ALA A 23 -3.72 -2.42 0.51
C ALA A 23 -2.22 -2.06 0.53
N TRP A 24 -1.62 -1.92 1.72
CA TRP A 24 -0.22 -1.57 1.90
C TRP A 24 0.70 -2.80 1.95
N ALA A 25 0.15 -3.98 2.25
CA ALA A 25 0.92 -5.22 2.30
C ALA A 25 1.31 -5.71 0.90
N VAL A 26 0.47 -5.48 -0.11
CA VAL A 26 0.79 -5.79 -1.52
C VAL A 26 1.95 -4.92 -2.04
N CYS A 27 2.14 -3.74 -1.44
CA CYS A 27 3.18 -2.81 -1.85
C CYS A 27 4.58 -3.18 -1.40
N ARG A 28 4.75 -4.15 -0.49
CA ARG A 28 6.08 -4.60 -0.08
C ARG A 28 6.21 -6.11 -0.27
N PRO A 29 7.31 -6.58 -0.87
CA PRO A 29 8.50 -5.82 -1.28
C PRO A 29 8.40 -5.19 -2.69
N ASN A 30 8.81 -3.91 -2.84
CA ASN A 30 9.07 -3.28 -4.15
C ASN A 30 10.37 -2.44 -4.09
N ASN A 31 10.94 -2.13 -5.26
CA ASN A 31 12.18 -1.37 -5.41
C ASN A 31 11.99 0.08 -5.90
N CYS A 32 10.75 0.60 -5.89
CA CYS A 32 10.43 1.92 -6.45
C CYS A 32 11.18 3.04 -5.71
N ALA A 33 11.23 3.01 -4.38
CA ALA A 33 11.97 3.98 -3.58
C ALA A 33 13.49 3.93 -3.87
N THR A 34 14.05 2.72 -4.02
CA THR A 34 15.47 2.56 -4.38
C THR A 34 15.76 3.17 -5.74
N ARG A 35 14.91 2.93 -6.75
CA ARG A 35 15.05 3.52 -8.08
C ARG A 35 14.93 5.04 -8.07
N TYR A 36 14.03 5.58 -7.26
CA TYR A 36 13.90 7.03 -7.05
C TYR A 36 15.21 7.65 -6.54
N HIS A 37 15.77 7.09 -5.46
CA HIS A 37 17.04 7.57 -4.91
C HIS A 37 18.21 7.40 -5.89
N GLN A 38 18.26 6.29 -6.63
CA GLN A 38 19.27 6.09 -7.67
C GLN A 38 19.18 7.15 -8.77
N CYS A 39 17.96 7.53 -9.16
CA CYS A 39 17.72 8.58 -10.16
C CYS A 39 18.24 9.94 -9.68
N LEU A 40 17.89 10.35 -8.45
CA LEU A 40 18.38 11.60 -7.87
C LEU A 40 19.91 11.60 -7.67
N ASN A 41 20.47 10.51 -7.16
CA ASN A 41 21.91 10.38 -6.95
C ASN A 41 22.70 10.37 -8.26
N GLY A 42 22.08 9.97 -9.37
CA GLY A 42 22.64 10.05 -10.72
C GLY A 42 22.59 11.45 -11.34
N GLY A 43 22.06 12.45 -10.63
CA GLY A 43 21.84 13.80 -11.16
C GLY A 43 20.61 13.90 -12.08
N GLY A 44 19.67 12.97 -11.97
CA GLY A 44 18.40 13.02 -12.68
C GLY A 44 17.53 14.20 -12.20
N ASP A 45 16.69 14.69 -13.11
CA ASP A 45 15.68 15.70 -12.79
C ASP A 45 14.68 15.18 -11.75
N GLU A 46 14.42 15.97 -10.71
CA GLU A 46 13.59 15.56 -9.57
C GLU A 46 12.17 15.18 -10.02
N THR A 47 11.56 15.98 -10.88
CA THR A 47 10.20 15.74 -11.40
C THR A 47 10.15 14.48 -12.26
N ALA A 48 11.17 14.22 -13.07
CA ALA A 48 11.29 12.99 -13.85
C ALA A 48 11.46 11.75 -12.95
N CYS A 49 12.28 11.85 -11.89
CA CYS A 49 12.47 10.78 -10.92
C CYS A 49 11.18 10.47 -10.16
N GLU A 50 10.45 11.51 -9.74
CA GLU A 50 9.18 11.39 -9.04
C GLU A 50 8.11 10.72 -9.91
N LEU A 51 8.01 11.13 -11.19
CA LEU A 51 7.09 10.49 -12.13
C LEU A 51 7.41 8.99 -12.34
N ALA A 52 8.69 8.65 -12.40
CA ALA A 52 9.13 7.26 -12.51
C ALA A 52 8.80 6.44 -11.25
N TYR A 53 8.89 7.07 -10.07
CA TYR A 53 8.47 6.48 -8.81
C TYR A 53 6.97 6.17 -8.79
N TYR A 54 6.12 7.11 -9.19
CA TYR A 54 4.66 6.90 -9.23
C TYR A 54 4.23 5.84 -10.24
N ARG A 55 4.85 5.81 -11.43
CA ARG A 55 4.61 4.75 -12.41
C ARG A 55 5.01 3.37 -11.88
N CYS A 56 6.11 3.32 -11.12
CA CYS A 56 6.54 2.09 -10.47
C CYS A 56 5.51 1.64 -9.44
N LEU A 57 5.06 2.51 -8.54
CA LEU A 57 4.01 2.21 -7.56
C LEU A 57 2.71 1.74 -8.22
N GLN A 58 2.28 2.42 -9.27
CA GLN A 58 1.08 2.06 -10.01
C GLN A 58 1.15 0.63 -10.59
N SER A 59 2.34 0.23 -11.07
CA SER A 59 2.55 -1.13 -11.60
C SER A 59 2.42 -2.21 -10.53
N TYR A 60 2.68 -1.88 -9.27
CA TYR A 60 2.45 -2.76 -8.11
C TYR A 60 1.03 -2.63 -7.53
N GLY A 61 0.15 -1.84 -8.15
CA GLY A 61 -1.19 -1.57 -7.63
C GLY A 61 -1.19 -0.76 -6.34
N CYS A 62 -0.11 0.00 -6.08
CA CYS A 62 0.03 0.78 -4.87
C CYS A 62 -0.70 2.11 -4.95
N PRO A 63 -1.22 2.61 -3.80
CA PRO A 63 -1.72 3.98 -3.73
C PRO A 63 -0.58 4.96 -4.01
N ILE A 64 -0.87 5.96 -4.83
CA ILE A 64 0.02 7.08 -5.11
C ILE A 64 -0.30 8.14 -4.04
N PRO A 65 0.70 8.61 -3.26
CA PRO A 65 0.51 9.62 -2.22
C PRO A 65 0.10 10.99 -2.79
#